data_AF-A0A527W187-F1
#
_entry.id   AF-A0A527W187-F1
#
_cell.length_a   1.000
_cell.length_b   1.000
_cell.length_c   1.000
_cell.angle_alpha   90.00
_cell.angle_beta   90.00
_cell.angle_gamma   90.00
#
_symmetry.space_group_name_H-M   'P 1'
#
loop_
_entity.id
_entity.type
_entity.pdbx_description
1 polymer ?
#
loop_
_entity_poly.entity_id
_entity_poly.type
_entity_poly.pdbx_seq_one_letter_code
_entity_poly.pdbx_strand_id
1 'polypeptide(L)'
;LRAKTDRRLVCEPRHPSWFEPEAEALLSRFQVGRVAADPASVPVAAMPGGWRELAYFRFHGAPRIYYSDYEAGQLLDVGRRLAEANASAAEVWCIFDNTARGHALGNALSVDAAVRQMTFSSRNALPSATRS
;
A
#
# COMPACT_ATOMS: atom_id res chain seq x y z
N LEU A 1 -21.98 -10.66 -1.53
CA LEU A 1 -20.69 -10.66 -2.25
C LEU A 1 -19.91 -11.95 -2.03
N ARG A 2 -19.50 -12.28 -0.80
CA ARG A 2 -18.73 -13.50 -0.49
C ARG A 2 -19.39 -14.82 -0.86
N ALA A 3 -20.72 -14.88 -0.88
CA ALA A 3 -21.45 -16.05 -1.38
C ALA A 3 -21.32 -16.29 -2.90
N LYS A 4 -20.83 -15.32 -3.68
CA LYS A 4 -20.72 -15.40 -5.15
C LYS A 4 -19.28 -15.56 -5.64
N THR A 5 -18.29 -15.32 -4.80
CA THR A 5 -16.87 -15.42 -5.17
C THR A 5 -15.99 -15.53 -3.92
N ASP A 6 -14.96 -16.35 -4.01
CA ASP A 6 -13.88 -16.49 -3.02
C ASP A 6 -12.68 -15.57 -3.32
N ARG A 7 -12.70 -14.88 -4.47
CA ARG A 7 -11.59 -14.00 -4.90
C ARG A 7 -11.46 -12.81 -3.97
N ARG A 8 -10.20 -12.46 -3.67
CA ARG A 8 -9.85 -11.23 -2.96
C ARG A 8 -10.25 -10.04 -3.81
N LEU A 9 -10.90 -9.06 -3.18
CA LEU A 9 -11.40 -7.86 -3.86
C LEU A 9 -10.82 -6.62 -3.22
N VAL A 10 -10.56 -5.61 -4.04
CA VAL A 10 -10.20 -4.29 -3.60
C VAL A 10 -11.08 -3.23 -4.24
N CYS A 11 -11.32 -2.15 -3.52
CA CYS A 11 -12.02 -0.96 -4.00
C CYS A 11 -11.06 0.23 -3.91
N GLU A 12 -10.98 1.03 -4.97
CA GLU A 12 -10.28 2.32 -4.97
C GLU A 12 -11.29 3.46 -5.12
N PRO A 13 -11.81 4.00 -4.01
CA PRO A 13 -12.78 5.08 -4.08
C PRO A 13 -12.11 6.38 -4.52
N ARG A 14 -12.82 7.15 -5.35
CA ARG A 14 -12.38 8.48 -5.79
C ARG A 14 -13.20 9.61 -5.18
N HIS A 15 -14.28 9.29 -4.46
CA HIS A 15 -15.14 10.27 -3.81
C HIS A 15 -14.98 10.23 -2.28
N PRO A 16 -14.88 11.39 -1.58
CA PRO A 16 -14.64 11.47 -0.13
C PRO A 16 -15.64 10.69 0.75
N SER A 17 -16.90 10.61 0.36
CA SER A 17 -17.94 9.89 1.14
C SER A 17 -17.64 8.39 1.32
N TRP A 18 -16.77 7.80 0.51
CA TRP A 18 -16.34 6.41 0.66
C TRP A 18 -15.28 6.18 1.74
N PHE A 19 -14.85 7.25 2.41
CA PHE A 19 -13.93 7.19 3.54
C PHE A 19 -14.64 7.47 4.87
N GLU A 20 -15.98 7.54 4.87
CA GLU A 20 -16.82 7.63 6.06
C GLU A 20 -16.94 6.26 6.77
N PRO A 21 -17.22 6.23 8.09
CA PRO A 21 -17.29 5.00 8.88
C PRO A 21 -18.23 3.93 8.31
N GLU A 22 -19.37 4.34 7.74
CA GLU A 22 -20.37 3.44 7.17
C GLU A 22 -19.82 2.69 5.94
N ALA A 23 -19.08 3.39 5.08
CA ALA A 23 -18.42 2.80 3.92
C ALA A 23 -17.30 1.84 4.34
N GLU A 24 -16.49 2.24 5.33
CA GLU A 24 -15.43 1.41 5.89
C GLU A 24 -15.97 0.10 6.50
N ALA A 25 -17.07 0.18 7.26
CA ALA A 25 -17.76 -0.97 7.84
C ALA A 25 -18.35 -1.88 6.75
N LEU A 26 -18.91 -1.31 5.69
CA LEU A 26 -19.45 -2.07 4.56
C LEU A 26 -18.36 -2.87 3.84
N LEU A 27 -17.23 -2.23 3.51
CA LEU A 27 -16.10 -2.87 2.84
C LEU A 27 -15.52 -4.00 3.71
N SER A 28 -15.34 -3.74 5.01
CA SER A 28 -14.86 -4.73 5.97
C SER A 28 -15.78 -5.95 6.07
N ARG A 29 -17.10 -5.72 6.20
CA ARG A 29 -18.12 -6.79 6.26
C ARG A 29 -18.06 -7.74 5.06
N PHE A 30 -17.74 -7.22 3.88
CA PHE A 30 -17.66 -8.01 2.65
C PHE A 30 -16.26 -8.48 2.27
N GLN A 31 -15.29 -8.30 3.16
CA GLN A 31 -13.88 -8.65 2.97
C GLN A 31 -13.28 -7.98 1.71
N VAL A 32 -13.55 -6.68 1.55
CA VAL A 32 -13.02 -5.87 0.46
C VAL A 32 -11.96 -4.93 1.04
N GLY A 33 -10.72 -5.02 0.55
CA GLY A 33 -9.68 -4.07 0.91
C GLY A 33 -9.93 -2.72 0.25
N ARG A 34 -9.66 -1.61 0.95
CA ARG A 34 -9.69 -0.27 0.37
C ARG A 34 -8.27 0.16 0.01
N VAL A 35 -8.09 0.58 -1.23
CA VAL A 35 -6.80 0.99 -1.77
C VAL A 35 -6.29 2.24 -1.03
N ALA A 36 -5.02 2.19 -0.64
CA ALA A 36 -4.20 3.35 -0.32
C ALA A 36 -3.68 3.95 -1.63
N ALA A 37 -4.17 5.14 -2.00
CA ALA A 37 -3.82 5.80 -3.25
C ALA A 37 -2.89 6.99 -3.01
N ASP A 38 -1.96 7.20 -3.94
CA ASP A 38 -1.19 8.44 -4.07
C ASP A 38 -1.27 8.96 -5.51
N PRO A 39 -1.63 10.23 -5.76
CA PRO A 39 -2.09 11.21 -4.77
C PRO A 39 -3.41 10.81 -4.10
N ALA A 40 -3.53 11.11 -2.81
CA ALA A 40 -4.72 10.85 -2.02
C ALA A 40 -5.77 11.97 -2.22
N SER A 41 -7.03 11.61 -2.48
CA SER A 41 -8.13 12.60 -2.62
C SER A 41 -8.53 13.22 -1.27
N VAL A 42 -8.32 12.47 -0.18
CA VAL A 42 -8.43 12.90 1.22
C VAL A 42 -7.30 12.24 2.01
N PRO A 43 -6.84 12.80 3.15
CA PRO A 43 -5.69 12.25 3.88
C PRO A 43 -5.80 10.75 4.22
N VAL A 44 -6.98 10.28 4.61
CA VAL A 44 -7.25 8.86 4.92
C VAL A 44 -7.16 7.93 3.69
N ALA A 45 -7.27 8.48 2.48
CA ALA A 45 -7.09 7.72 1.24
C ALA A 45 -5.63 7.32 1.00
N ALA A 46 -4.67 7.94 1.71
CA ALA A 46 -3.28 7.52 1.67
C ALA A 46 -3.01 6.23 2.48
N MET A 47 -3.99 5.72 3.23
CA MET A 47 -3.82 4.54 4.09
C MET A 47 -4.74 3.38 3.65
N PRO A 48 -4.28 2.12 3.74
CA PRO A 48 -5.15 0.98 3.47
C PRO A 48 -6.33 0.96 4.44
N GLY A 49 -7.51 0.58 3.96
CA GLY A 49 -8.72 0.46 4.77
C GLY A 49 -9.59 -0.74 4.35
N GLY A 50 -10.85 -0.72 4.74
CA GLY A 50 -11.78 -1.82 4.62
C GLY A 50 -11.23 -3.07 5.32
N TRP A 51 -11.23 -4.19 4.62
CA TRP A 51 -10.69 -5.44 5.15
C TRP A 51 -9.16 -5.45 5.13
N ARG A 52 -8.56 -5.22 6.31
CA ARG A 52 -7.12 -4.97 6.48
C ARG A 52 -6.20 -6.19 6.36
N GLU A 53 -6.75 -7.40 6.18
CA GLU A 53 -5.96 -8.59 5.82
C GLU A 53 -5.34 -8.48 4.41
N LEU A 54 -5.86 -7.56 3.60
CA LEU A 54 -5.35 -7.23 2.28
C LEU A 54 -4.97 -5.74 2.22
N ALA A 55 -3.68 -5.45 2.36
CA ALA A 55 -3.17 -4.09 2.17
C ALA A 55 -2.85 -3.87 0.69
N TYR A 56 -3.42 -2.84 0.08
CA TYR A 56 -3.28 -2.58 -1.35
C TYR A 56 -2.91 -1.12 -1.59
N PHE A 57 -1.77 -0.88 -2.23
CA PHE A 57 -1.23 0.45 -2.51
C PHE A 57 -1.23 0.71 -4.02
N ARG A 58 -1.65 1.90 -4.45
CA ARG A 58 -1.57 2.37 -5.83
C ARG A 58 -0.93 3.75 -5.92
N PHE A 59 0.17 3.84 -6.66
CA PHE A 59 0.94 5.05 -6.85
C PHE A 59 0.80 5.53 -8.29
N HIS A 60 0.09 6.64 -8.47
CA HIS A 60 -0.27 7.16 -9.79
C HIS A 60 0.72 8.19 -10.32
N GLY A 61 1.66 8.67 -9.51
CA GLY A 61 2.59 9.75 -9.85
C GLY A 61 2.12 11.11 -9.36
N ALA A 62 3.04 11.89 -8.78
CA ALA A 62 2.78 13.23 -8.24
C ALA A 62 3.91 14.20 -8.64
N PRO A 63 3.63 15.48 -8.97
CA PRO A 63 2.33 16.15 -8.88
C PRO A 63 1.38 15.87 -10.05
N ARG A 64 1.86 15.28 -11.16
CA ARG A 64 1.03 14.98 -12.33
C ARG A 64 0.75 13.49 -12.42
N ILE A 65 -0.49 13.13 -12.09
CA ILE A 65 -1.04 11.76 -12.21
C ILE A 65 -0.72 11.17 -13.59
N TYR A 66 -0.20 9.96 -13.58
CA TYR A 66 0.30 9.10 -14.65
C TYR A 66 1.64 9.48 -15.28
N TYR A 67 2.12 10.72 -15.08
CA TYR A 67 3.30 11.24 -15.79
C TYR A 67 4.52 11.42 -14.90
N SER A 68 4.31 11.78 -13.64
CA SER A 68 5.41 12.14 -12.75
C SER A 68 6.16 10.91 -12.24
N ASP A 69 7.48 11.04 -12.17
CA ASP A 69 8.33 10.14 -11.41
C ASP A 69 8.18 10.36 -9.90
N TYR A 70 8.67 9.43 -9.09
CA TYR A 70 8.82 9.60 -7.65
C TYR A 70 10.30 9.75 -7.31
N GLU A 71 10.59 10.70 -6.41
CA GLU A 71 11.95 10.91 -5.92
C GLU A 71 12.39 9.75 -5.02
N ALA A 72 13.70 9.52 -4.92
CA ALA A 72 14.27 8.42 -4.14
C ALA A 72 13.79 8.38 -2.68
N GLY A 73 13.63 9.55 -2.05
CA GLY A 73 13.09 9.64 -0.69
C GLY A 73 11.64 9.16 -0.59
N GLN A 74 10.81 9.52 -1.56
CA GLN A 74 9.41 9.08 -1.62
C GLN A 74 9.32 7.56 -1.80
N LEU A 75 10.15 6.99 -2.67
CA LEU A 75 10.22 5.54 -2.88
C LEU A 75 10.70 4.79 -1.63
N LEU A 76 11.65 5.37 -0.89
CA LEU A 76 12.08 4.80 0.39
C LEU A 76 10.94 4.76 1.41
N ASP A 77 10.15 5.83 1.50
CA ASP A 77 8.98 5.90 2.37
C ASP A 77 7.89 4.91 1.96
N VAL A 78 7.69 4.70 0.65
CA VAL A 78 6.85 3.61 0.15
C VAL A 78 7.37 2.26 0.64
N GLY A 79 8.67 2.00 0.52
CA GLY A 79 9.29 0.77 1.02
C GLY A 79 9.03 0.53 2.51
N ARG A 80 9.15 1.57 3.35
CA ARG A 80 8.84 1.50 4.80
C ARG A 80 7.38 1.14 5.05
N ARG A 81 6.44 1.80 4.36
CA ARG A 81 5.01 1.52 4.48
C ARG A 81 4.66 0.08 4.10
N LEU A 82 5.32 -0.47 3.06
CA LEU A 82 5.13 -1.86 2.67
C LEU A 82 5.72 -2.84 3.69
N ALA A 83 6.88 -2.54 4.28
CA ALA A 83 7.47 -3.35 5.34
C ALA A 83 6.57 -3.38 6.59
N GLU A 84 6.00 -2.24 6.99
CA GLU A 84 5.02 -2.14 8.07
C GLU A 84 3.74 -2.93 7.77
N ALA A 85 3.21 -2.80 6.55
CA ALA A 85 2.04 -3.55 6.12
C ALA A 85 2.29 -5.07 6.14
N ASN A 86 3.48 -5.52 5.72
CA ASN A 86 3.87 -6.94 5.73
C ASN A 86 3.93 -7.53 7.15
N ALA A 87 4.10 -6.70 8.18
CA ALA A 87 4.09 -7.15 9.57
C ALA A 87 2.68 -7.41 10.13
N SER A 88 1.62 -6.92 9.47
CA SER A 88 0.26 -6.92 10.02
C SER A 88 -0.83 -7.44 9.09
N ALA A 89 -0.66 -7.37 7.77
CA ALA A 89 -1.61 -7.88 6.79
C ALA A 89 -1.20 -9.28 6.29
N ALA A 90 -2.18 -10.15 6.02
CA ALA A 90 -1.92 -11.45 5.42
C ALA A 90 -1.38 -11.36 3.98
N GLU A 91 -1.66 -10.27 3.26
CA GLU A 91 -1.13 -10.03 1.92
C GLU A 91 -0.99 -8.54 1.62
N VAL A 92 0.09 -8.17 0.92
CA VAL A 92 0.39 -6.79 0.55
C VAL A 92 0.63 -6.69 -0.94
N TRP A 93 -0.03 -5.72 -1.59
CA TRP A 93 0.15 -5.39 -3.00
C TRP A 93 0.59 -3.94 -3.15
N CYS A 94 1.52 -3.70 -4.07
CA CYS A 94 1.98 -2.36 -4.44
C CYS A 94 2.00 -2.24 -5.96
N ILE A 95 1.22 -1.32 -6.52
CA ILE A 95 1.15 -1.08 -7.96
C ILE A 95 1.57 0.36 -8.26
N PHE A 96 2.56 0.53 -9.12
CA PHE A 96 2.88 1.81 -9.75
C PHE A 96 2.16 1.90 -11.11
N ASP A 97 1.38 2.95 -11.30
CA ASP A 97 0.57 3.20 -12.51
C ASP A 97 1.00 4.50 -13.24
N ASN A 98 2.12 5.11 -12.83
CA ASN A 98 2.74 6.26 -13.51
C ASN A 98 3.49 5.86 -14.80
N THR A 99 2.74 5.29 -15.73
CA THR A 99 3.27 4.61 -16.92
C THR A 99 3.43 5.54 -18.13
N ALA A 100 2.85 6.74 -18.14
CA ALA A 100 2.81 7.60 -19.33
C ALA A 100 4.19 8.03 -19.84
N ARG A 101 5.21 7.99 -18.97
CA ARG A 101 6.63 8.25 -19.32
C ARG A 101 7.56 7.08 -18.95
N GLY A 102 7.01 5.91 -18.63
CA GLY A 102 7.79 4.71 -18.31
C GLY A 102 8.38 4.65 -16.90
N HIS A 103 8.05 5.60 -16.01
CA HIS A 103 8.62 5.66 -14.65
C HIS A 103 8.19 4.49 -13.74
N ALA A 104 7.00 3.92 -13.97
CA ALA A 104 6.44 2.88 -13.10
C ALA A 104 7.38 1.69 -12.84
N LEU A 105 8.09 1.21 -13.86
CA LEU A 105 9.01 0.07 -13.70
C LEU A 105 10.20 0.42 -12.81
N GLY A 106 10.84 1.57 -13.05
CA GLY A 106 11.99 2.02 -12.25
C GLY A 106 11.62 2.27 -10.78
N ASN A 107 10.42 2.81 -10.55
CA ASN A 107 9.87 3.01 -9.21
C ASN A 107 9.60 1.70 -8.50
N ALA A 108 8.96 0.74 -9.18
CA ALA A 108 8.69 -0.59 -8.61
C ALA A 108 9.97 -1.34 -8.22
N LEU A 109 11.00 -1.31 -9.08
CA LEU A 109 12.29 -1.94 -8.79
C LEU A 109 13.03 -1.29 -7.63
N SER A 110 13.01 0.05 -7.56
CA SER A 110 13.60 0.80 -6.44
C SER A 110 12.95 0.42 -5.11
N VAL A 111 11.62 0.29 -5.08
CA VAL A 111 10.88 -0.12 -3.89
C VAL A 111 11.13 -1.59 -3.53
N ASP A 112 11.12 -2.51 -4.49
CA ASP A 112 11.42 -3.92 -4.23
C ASP A 112 12.81 -4.09 -3.61
N ALA A 113 13.81 -3.38 -4.13
CA ALA A 113 15.16 -3.36 -3.56
C ALA A 113 15.16 -2.84 -2.12
N ALA A 114 14.49 -1.73 -1.84
CA ALA A 114 14.39 -1.15 -0.50
C ALA A 114 13.72 -2.11 0.50
N VAL A 115 12.59 -2.73 0.12
CA VAL A 115 11.85 -3.68 0.97
C VAL A 115 12.69 -4.92 1.29
N ARG A 116 13.43 -5.46 0.31
CA ARG A 116 14.34 -6.59 0.53
C ARG A 116 15.44 -6.27 1.52
N GLN A 117 16.03 -5.07 1.42
CA GLN A 117 17.07 -4.62 2.35
C GLN A 117 16.51 -4.48 3.77
N MET A 118 15.35 -3.84 3.94
CA MET A 118 14.71 -3.69 5.24
C MET A 118 14.41 -5.04 5.89
N THR A 119 13.85 -5.98 5.12
CA THR A 119 13.50 -7.31 5.61
C THR A 119 14.74 -8.15 5.98
N PHE A 120 15.87 -7.92 5.30
CA PHE A 120 17.15 -8.56 5.65
C PHE A 120 17.73 -7.96 6.94
N SER A 121 17.74 -6.63 7.08
CA SER A 121 18.22 -5.94 8.28
C SER A 121 17.40 -6.31 9.52
N SER A 122 16.07 -6.39 9.42
CA SER A 122 15.21 -6.80 10.55
C SER A 122 15.46 -8.23 11.00
N ARG A 123 15.79 -9.15 10.08
CA ARG A 123 16.10 -10.55 10.43
C ARG A 123 17.49 -10.71 11.08
N ASN A 124 18.44 -9.86 10.74
CA ASN A 124 19.80 -9.91 11.28
C ASN A 124 19.99 -9.11 12.57
N ALA A 125 19.01 -8.28 12.94
CA ALA A 125 18.96 -7.64 14.25
C ALA A 125 18.49 -8.66 15.32
N LEU A 126 19.40 -9.52 15.79
CA LEU A 126 19.16 -10.34 16.99
C LEU A 126 18.92 -9.45 18.23
N PRO A 127 18.09 -9.84 19.20
CA PRO A 127 17.99 -9.13 20.47
C PRO A 127 19.32 -9.26 21.21
N SER A 128 19.94 -8.13 21.53
CA SER A 128 21.03 -8.09 22.51
C SER A 128 20.49 -8.68 23.82
N ALA A 129 20.91 -9.89 24.14
CA ALA A 129 20.58 -10.53 25.40
C ALA A 129 21.18 -9.70 26.54
N THR A 130 20.38 -8.85 27.16
CA THR A 130 20.63 -8.41 28.53
C THR A 130 20.49 -9.64 29.42
N ARG A 131 21.63 -10.26 29.75
CA ARG A 131 21.75 -11.10 30.94
C ARG A 131 22.13 -10.18 32.10
N SER A 132 21.24 -10.21 33.09
CA SER A 132 21.40 -9.75 34.47
C SER A 132 22.65 -10.28 35.14
#